data_AF-A0A2V8YW76-F1
#
_entry.id   AF-A0A2V8YW76-F1
#
_cell.length_a   1.000
_cell.length_b   1.000
_cell.length_c   1.000
_cell.angle_alpha   90.00
_cell.angle_beta   90.00
_cell.angle_gamma   90.00
#
_symmetry.space_group_name_H-M   'P 1'
#
loop_
_entity.id
_entity.type
_entity.pdbx_description
1 polymer ?
#
loop_
_entity_poly.entity_id
_entity_poly.type
_entity_poly.pdbx_seq_one_letter_code
_entity_poly.pdbx_strand_id
1 'polypeptide(L)' 'MGEFSIFHWMVVLAVILIFFGGKRIPEIMKGFGEGIRSFKEGMSGTSHTPAPPQVQAPPAAPAQPSSDEKK' A
#
# COMPACT_ATOMS: atom_id res chain seq x y z
N MET A 1 -14.88 11.14 33.31
CA MET A 1 -15.41 10.42 32.12
C MET A 1 -14.46 10.68 30.94
N GLY A 2 -13.41 9.88 30.75
CA GLY A 2 -12.42 10.13 29.68
C GLY A 2 -11.10 9.36 29.84
N GLU A 3 -10.81 8.85 31.04
CA GLU A 3 -9.47 8.34 31.38
C GLU A 3 -9.17 6.91 30.89
N PHE A 4 -10.16 6.21 30.34
CA PHE A 4 -9.96 4.83 29.88
C PHE A 4 -10.03 4.66 28.36
N SER A 5 -10.34 5.69 27.56
CA SER A 5 -10.68 5.44 26.15
C SER A 5 -9.46 5.07 25.31
N ILE A 6 -8.45 5.95 25.25
CA ILE A 6 -7.30 5.75 24.36
C ILE A 6 -6.36 4.66 24.88
N PHE A 7 -6.07 4.63 26.18
CA PHE A 7 -5.21 3.61 26.77
C PHE A 7 -5.81 2.21 26.69
N HIS A 8 -7.13 2.05 26.86
CA HIS A 8 -7.79 0.75 26.69
C HIS A 8 -7.70 0.27 25.25
N TRP A 9 -7.99 1.13 24.26
CA TRP A 9 -7.84 0.78 22.85
C TRP A 9 -6.40 0.40 22.48
N MET A 10 -5.40 1.09 23.01
CA MET A 10 -3.99 0.77 22.79
C MET A 10 -3.59 -0.59 23.39
N VAL A 11 -4.07 -0.90 24.60
CA VAL A 11 -3.83 -2.20 25.25
C VAL A 11 -4.55 -3.33 24.49
N VAL A 12 -5.78 -3.11 24.04
CA VAL A 12 -6.53 -4.09 23.25
C VAL A 12 -5.82 -4.38 21.91
N LEU A 13 -5.35 -3.34 21.20
CA LEU A 13 -4.55 -3.55 20.00
C LEU A 13 -3.28 -4.35 20.31
N ALA A 14 -2.55 -4.00 21.36
CA ALA A 14 -1.33 -4.69 21.74
C ALA A 14 -1.58 -6.19 22.01
N VAL A 15 -2.65 -6.52 22.73
CA VAL A 15 -3.03 -7.92 23.02
C VAL A 15 -3.37 -8.68 21.73
N ILE A 16 -4.13 -8.07 20.81
CA ILE A 16 -4.46 -8.69 19.52
C ILE A 16 -3.19 -8.91 18.68
N LEU A 17 -2.27 -7.93 18.65
CA LEU A 17 -0.98 -8.04 17.96
C LEU A 17 -0.11 -9.16 18.52
N ILE A 18 -0.13 -9.38 19.83
CA ILE A 18 0.62 -10.46 20.49
C ILE A 18 -0.01 -11.83 20.18
N PHE A 19 -1.34 -11.96 20.25
CA PHE A 19 -2.04 -13.22 19.98
C PHE A 19 -2.01 -13.63 18.51
N PHE A 20 -2.28 -12.69 17.60
CA PHE A 20 -2.28 -12.96 16.16
C PHE A 20 -0.87 -12.91 15.57
N GLY A 21 0.08 -12.28 16.28
CA GLY A 21 1.44 -12.03 15.81
C GLY A 21 1.48 -10.92 14.75
N GLY A 22 2.55 -10.11 14.76
CA GLY A 22 2.75 -9.00 13.82
C GLY A 22 2.82 -9.40 12.34
N LYS A 23 2.92 -10.69 12.02
CA LYS A 23 2.95 -11.22 10.63
C LYS A 23 1.56 -11.42 10.02
N ARG A 24 0.52 -11.70 10.81
CA ARG A 24 -0.82 -12.02 10.28
C ARG A 24 -1.63 -10.79 9.90
N ILE A 25 -1.48 -9.70 10.65
CA ILE A 25 -2.15 -8.42 10.40
C ILE A 25 -1.82 -7.84 9.01
N PRO A 26 -0.54 -7.71 8.59
CA PRO A 26 -0.23 -7.18 7.25
C PRO A 26 -0.68 -8.09 6.12
N GLU A 27 -0.68 -9.41 6.32
CA GLU A 27 -1.16 -10.39 5.34
C GLU A 27 -2.66 -10.25 5.09
N ILE A 28 -3.46 -10.15 6.17
CA ILE A 28 -4.92 -9.95 6.10
C ILE A 28 -5.25 -8.54 5.58
N MET A 29 -4.53 -7.51 6.05
CA MET A 29 -4.73 -6.13 5.62
C MET A 29 -4.43 -5.94 4.13
N LYS A 30 -3.45 -6.68 3.57
CA LYS A 30 -3.15 -6.65 2.13
C LYS A 30 -4.31 -7.20 1.31
N GLY A 31 -4.86 -8.37 1.67
CA GLY A 31 -6.02 -8.96 0.98
C GLY A 31 -7.30 -8.13 1.16
N PHE A 32 -7.54 -7.62 2.37
CA PHE A 32 -8.69 -6.75 2.66
C PHE A 32 -8.58 -5.39 1.94
N GLY A 33 -7.37 -4.83 1.86
CA GLY A 33 -7.10 -3.58 1.17
C GLY A 33 -7.33 -3.66 -0.34
N GLU A 34 -6.93 -4.76 -0.99
CA GLU A 34 -7.28 -5.00 -2.39
C GLU A 34 -8.79 -5.14 -2.59
N GLY A 35 -9.48 -5.89 -1.72
CA GLY A 35 -10.94 -6.02 -1.79
C GLY A 35 -11.67 -4.69 -1.68
N ILE A 36 -11.29 -3.83 -0.72
CA ILE A 36 -11.85 -2.47 -0.60
C ILE A 36 -11.51 -1.62 -1.82
N ARG A 37 -10.29 -1.73 -2.36
CA ARG A 37 -9.86 -0.97 -3.52
C ARG A 37 -10.67 -1.34 -4.76
N SER A 38 -10.82 -2.62 -5.07
CA SER A 38 -11.63 -3.10 -6.18
C SER A 38 -13.12 -2.78 -5.99
N PHE A 39 -13.63 -2.84 -4.75
CA PHE A 39 -15.00 -2.44 -4.44
C PHE A 39 -15.21 -0.94 -4.69
N LYS A 40 -14.26 -0.09 -4.27
CA LYS A 40 -14.32 1.35 -4.49
C LYS A 40 -14.17 1.72 -5.97
N GLU A 41 -13.26 1.06 -6.69
CA GLU A 41 -13.08 1.23 -8.14
C GLU A 41 -14.36 0.85 -8.91
N GLY A 42 -14.99 -0.28 -8.56
CA GLY A 42 -16.25 -0.72 -9.16
C GLY A 42 -17.44 0.18 -8.81
N MET A 43 -17.54 0.66 -7.57
CA MET A 43 -18.62 1.53 -7.13
C MET A 43 -18.46 2.98 -7.62
N SER A 44 -17.22 3.44 -7.82
CA SER A 44 -16.96 4.82 -8.27
C SER A 44 -17.11 5.00 -9.79
N GLY A 45 -17.36 3.93 -10.56
CA GLY A 45 -17.61 3.98 -12.00
C GLY A 45 -16.51 4.62 -12.85
N THR A 46 -15.40 5.04 -12.23
CA THR A 46 -14.27 5.68 -12.88
C THR A 46 -13.31 4.56 -13.25
N SER A 47 -13.42 4.09 -14.49
CA SER A 47 -12.37 3.33 -15.15
C SER A 47 -11.12 4.22 -15.26
N HIS A 48 -10.38 4.36 -14.17
CA HIS A 48 -9.09 5.03 -14.19
C HIS A 48 -8.04 3.95 -14.44
N THR A 49 -7.52 3.98 -15.67
CA THR A 49 -6.24 3.43 -16.11
C THR A 49 -5.27 3.20 -14.94
N PRO A 50 -4.62 2.02 -14.86
CA PRO A 50 -3.62 1.75 -13.85
C PRO A 50 -2.58 2.86 -13.92
N ALA A 51 -2.48 3.66 -12.85
CA ALA A 51 -1.33 4.52 -12.66
C ALA A 51 -0.10 3.60 -12.73
N PRO A 52 0.84 3.84 -13.66
CA PRO A 52 2.03 3.02 -13.77
C PRO A 52 2.71 2.95 -12.39
N PRO A 53 3.36 1.81 -12.09
CA PRO A 53 4.00 1.59 -10.81
C PRO A 53 4.77 2.83 -10.39
N GLN A 54 4.42 3.33 -9.21
CA GLN A 54 5.11 4.40 -8.50
C GLN A 54 6.60 4.21 -8.76
N VAL A 55 7.20 5.20 -9.41
CA VAL A 55 8.61 5.24 -9.75
C VAL A 55 9.40 4.99 -8.46
N GLN A 56 9.87 3.75 -8.23
CA GLN A 56 11.16 3.59 -7.59
C GLN A 56 12.11 4.35 -8.52
N ALA A 57 12.64 5.47 -8.03
CA ALA A 57 13.65 6.24 -8.74
C ALA A 57 14.65 5.25 -9.35
N PRO A 58 14.81 5.20 -10.69
CA PRO A 58 15.73 4.27 -11.31
C PRO A 58 17.12 4.47 -10.71
N PRO A 59 17.75 3.45 -10.10
CA PRO A 59 19.18 3.47 -9.89
C PRO A 59 19.81 3.45 -11.29
N ALA A 60 20.35 4.59 -11.69
CA ALA A 60 21.32 4.77 -12.78
C ALA A 60 21.50 3.58 -13.74
N ALA A 61 20.82 3.61 -14.89
CA ALA A 61 21.31 2.91 -16.07
C ALA A 61 22.32 3.84 -16.77
N PRO A 62 23.62 3.51 -16.80
CA PRO A 62 24.62 4.27 -17.52
C PRO A 62 24.35 4.12 -19.03
N ALA A 63 24.34 5.25 -19.74
CA ALA A 63 24.66 5.40 -21.15
C ALA A 63 24.15 4.28 -22.10
N GLN A 64 22.97 4.48 -22.70
CA GLN A 64 22.67 3.79 -23.95
C GLN A 64 23.41 4.44 -25.11
N PRO A 65 23.95 3.65 -26.04
CA PRO A 65 24.98 4.05 -26.99
C PRO A 65 24.39 4.45 -28.34
N SER A 66 25.11 5.36 -29.01
CA SER A 66 25.31 5.47 -30.47
C SER A 66 24.09 5.42 -31.40
N SER A 67 23.91 6.46 -32.21
CA SER A 67 23.74 6.40 -33.68
C SER A 67 23.52 7.82 -34.21
N ASP A 68 24.27 8.19 -35.26
CA ASP A 68 23.80 8.80 -36.51
C ASP A 68 22.70 9.90 -36.43
N GLU A 69 22.73 11.03 -37.11
CA GLU A 69 23.32 11.36 -38.40
C GLU A 69 22.82 12.80 -38.73
N LYS A 70 23.74 13.68 -39.09
CA LYS A 70 23.62 14.67 -40.19
C LYS A 70 22.24 15.31 -40.45
N LYS A 71 22.10 16.61 -40.16
CA LYS A 71 21.79 17.63 -41.18
C LYS A 71 22.03 19.05 -40.68
#